data_AF-A0A7S2QLQ6-F1
#
_entry.id   AF-A0A7S2QLQ6-F1
#
_cell.length_a   1.000
_cell.length_b   1.000
_cell.length_c   1.000
_cell.angle_alpha   90.00
_cell.angle_beta   90.00
_cell.angle_gamma   90.00
#
_symmetry.space_group_name_H-M   'P 1'
#
loop_
_entity.id
_entity.type
_entity.pdbx_description
1 polymer ?
#
loop_
_entity_poly.entity_id
_entity_poly.type
_entity_poly.pdbx_seq_one_letter_code
_entity_poly.pdbx_strand_id
1 'polypeptide(L)'
;PGGPRPRAGGGAAMWAARPQRSRLWLAIACGAAVSRGGDPDATALPFGPTGCFYFRAVFHGKLLPGFDPVPFNVSSALKCQGICASQTNCSYFGYFPPSGACYLAPEEVTPVGSHFGISGPRTCPATARGCTEVPGDLFPGTSAAASNAQWPNGVTPPNLHCWPRSADQHLGWCHGEEVTVLENDNTTGSCLDLQQVELPAHDTCQINCAANVMCPSFQEVVVPATSTSPEKKECWQGVGEQCWKSRGTFGQTGAGRFMHGHYRVLATIGHAQVLGLSFAFLGKDMGLTDKQAVRHCNHTCLSLLSCQLWQYSTEHGCWMENPLKQALPYPLTQDSFVSNTDFASTAIAGEYIQRLCGKFASKPSTLHILGWPVENPVQYDSAPPQPVTAPQASLGSAACSAHPHCPDLDGMACCPTASGSMMPCCYDTPPAAVPPLADTAPAESALCSSHANCPNMSQQVCCPDAWGDFMPCCEPGFVPEPTSVINPF
;
A
#
# COMPACT_ATOMS: atom_id res chain seq x y z
N PRO A 1 35.39 -52.21 -60.37
CA PRO A 1 36.16 -51.15 -61.05
C PRO A 1 36.44 -49.98 -60.09
N GLY A 2 37.69 -49.87 -59.60
CA GLY A 2 38.25 -48.67 -58.99
C GLY A 2 38.16 -48.51 -57.46
N GLY A 3 39.08 -49.13 -56.70
CA GLY A 3 39.63 -48.54 -55.45
C GLY A 3 40.96 -47.79 -55.76
N PRO A 4 41.70 -47.16 -54.81
CA PRO A 4 41.83 -47.48 -53.36
C PRO A 4 41.96 -46.29 -52.34
N ARG A 5 41.92 -46.66 -51.03
CA ARG A 5 42.58 -46.20 -49.75
C ARG A 5 43.61 -45.01 -49.73
N PRO A 6 44.04 -44.42 -48.56
CA PRO A 6 44.20 -45.04 -47.22
C PRO A 6 43.97 -44.21 -45.90
N ARG A 7 44.05 -44.95 -44.77
CA ARG A 7 44.28 -44.53 -43.37
C ARG A 7 45.79 -44.29 -43.10
N ALA A 8 46.14 -43.48 -42.07
CA ALA A 8 46.95 -43.86 -40.88
C ALA A 8 47.77 -42.70 -40.25
N GLY A 9 47.94 -42.77 -38.92
CA GLY A 9 48.92 -42.03 -38.07
C GLY A 9 48.20 -41.23 -36.96
N GLY A 10 48.33 -41.45 -35.65
CA GLY A 10 49.37 -42.12 -34.86
C GLY A 10 49.96 -41.10 -33.88
N GLY A 11 49.86 -41.30 -32.56
CA GLY A 11 50.57 -40.46 -31.58
C GLY A 11 49.98 -40.42 -30.16
N ALA A 12 50.38 -41.38 -29.33
CA ALA A 12 50.29 -41.28 -27.89
C ALA A 12 51.42 -40.40 -27.33
N ALA A 13 51.16 -39.60 -26.29
CA ALA A 13 52.21 -39.07 -25.41
C ALA A 13 51.65 -38.80 -24.00
N MET A 14 52.05 -39.66 -23.05
CA MET A 14 52.13 -39.38 -21.62
C MET A 14 53.07 -38.20 -21.38
N TRP A 15 52.69 -37.22 -20.54
CA TRP A 15 53.66 -36.44 -19.75
C TRP A 15 53.16 -36.22 -18.32
N ALA A 16 53.78 -37.00 -17.42
CA ALA A 16 54.32 -36.66 -16.11
C ALA A 16 53.62 -35.61 -15.22
N ALA A 17 53.28 -36.10 -14.03
CA ALA A 17 53.05 -35.32 -12.83
C ALA A 17 54.37 -34.78 -12.20
N ARG A 18 54.21 -33.62 -11.51
CA ARG A 18 55.07 -33.01 -10.45
C ARG A 18 56.36 -32.29 -10.91
N PRO A 19 56.86 -31.25 -10.17
CA PRO A 19 56.53 -30.88 -8.79
C PRO A 19 56.11 -29.41 -8.54
N GLN A 20 55.48 -29.24 -7.37
CA GLN A 20 55.28 -27.97 -6.67
C GLN A 20 56.56 -27.12 -6.66
N ARG A 21 56.45 -25.89 -7.15
CA ARG A 21 57.32 -24.80 -6.72
C ARG A 21 56.47 -23.74 -6.06
N SER A 22 56.61 -23.71 -4.74
CA SER A 22 56.19 -22.67 -3.82
C SER A 22 56.59 -21.30 -4.37
N ARG A 23 55.61 -20.55 -4.90
CA ARG A 23 55.73 -19.10 -5.03
C ARG A 23 55.03 -18.49 -3.84
N LEU A 24 55.88 -18.15 -2.88
CA LEU A 24 55.64 -17.25 -1.78
C LEU A 24 55.07 -15.94 -2.35
N TRP A 25 53.75 -15.82 -2.40
CA TRP A 25 53.12 -14.52 -2.58
C TRP A 25 53.20 -13.80 -1.25
N LEU A 26 54.05 -12.78 -1.21
CA LEU A 26 54.09 -11.76 -0.18
C LEU A 26 52.69 -11.13 -0.13
N ALA A 27 51.89 -11.52 0.86
CA ALA A 27 50.70 -10.79 1.24
C ALA A 27 51.16 -9.48 1.88
N ILE A 28 51.21 -8.42 1.08
CA ILE A 28 51.26 -7.05 1.60
C ILE A 28 49.90 -6.82 2.25
N ALA A 29 49.88 -6.94 3.57
CA ALA A 29 48.77 -6.52 4.40
C ALA A 29 48.65 -4.99 4.30
N CYS A 30 47.85 -4.51 3.35
CA CYS A 30 47.21 -3.20 3.50
C CYS A 30 46.11 -3.35 4.56
N GLY A 31 46.52 -3.28 5.82
CA GLY A 31 45.63 -3.01 6.94
C GLY A 31 45.12 -1.57 6.84
N ALA A 32 44.13 -1.33 5.98
CA ALA A 32 43.20 -0.25 6.22
C ALA A 32 42.20 -0.77 7.26
N ALA A 33 42.54 -0.57 8.52
CA ALA A 33 41.54 -0.56 9.57
C ALA A 33 40.52 0.50 9.17
N VAL A 34 39.37 0.07 8.63
CA VAL A 34 38.15 0.87 8.68
C VAL A 34 37.85 1.01 10.16
N SER A 35 38.38 2.07 10.74
CA SER A 35 37.94 2.57 12.02
C SER A 35 36.43 2.73 11.90
N ARG A 36 35.69 1.96 12.69
CA ARG A 36 34.30 2.22 13.06
C ARG A 36 34.33 3.53 13.86
N GLY A 37 34.52 4.63 13.13
CA GLY A 37 34.66 5.97 13.64
C GLY A 37 33.34 6.69 13.48
N GLY A 38 32.80 7.11 14.62
CA GLY A 38 31.67 8.03 14.73
C GLY A 38 30.34 7.31 14.69
N ASP A 39 29.63 7.33 15.82
CA ASP A 39 28.19 7.55 15.74
C ASP A 39 27.99 8.75 14.80
N PRO A 40 27.34 8.60 13.63
CA PRO A 40 26.80 9.75 12.95
C PRO A 40 25.68 10.24 13.86
N ASP A 41 26.09 11.14 14.76
CA ASP A 41 25.22 12.09 15.41
C ASP A 41 24.13 12.48 14.42
N ALA A 42 22.89 12.35 14.89
CA ALA A 42 21.66 12.54 14.17
C ALA A 42 21.73 13.87 13.41
N THR A 43 22.30 13.82 12.21
CA THR A 43 22.44 14.97 11.33
C THR A 43 21.01 15.27 11.00
N ALA A 44 20.51 16.31 11.66
CA ALA A 44 19.12 16.70 11.70
C ALA A 44 18.53 16.40 10.33
N LEU A 45 17.55 15.48 10.30
CA LEU A 45 16.90 15.12 9.05
C LEU A 45 16.58 16.46 8.36
N PRO A 46 16.90 16.62 7.06
CA PRO A 46 16.68 17.89 6.36
C PRO A 46 15.21 18.32 6.36
N PHE A 47 14.32 17.48 6.89
CA PHE A 47 12.91 17.70 7.14
C PHE A 47 12.73 17.75 8.66
N GLY A 48 11.96 18.73 9.13
CA GLY A 48 11.65 18.91 10.55
C GLY A 48 11.13 17.64 11.25
N PRO A 49 10.90 17.68 12.56
CA PRO A 49 10.54 16.48 13.33
C PRO A 49 9.38 15.72 12.65
N THR A 50 9.53 14.40 12.53
CA THR A 50 8.49 13.48 12.01
C THR A 50 7.14 13.82 12.63
N GLY A 51 6.08 13.93 11.80
CA GLY A 51 4.77 14.39 12.25
C GLY A 51 4.58 15.91 12.30
N CYS A 52 5.52 16.71 11.80
CA CYS A 52 5.28 18.16 11.64
C CYS A 52 4.40 18.48 10.42
N PHE A 53 4.63 17.81 9.30
CA PHE A 53 3.94 18.10 8.04
C PHE A 53 2.78 17.13 7.79
N TYR A 54 1.68 17.67 7.30
CA TYR A 54 0.49 16.97 6.89
C TYR A 54 0.58 16.71 5.39
N PHE A 55 0.99 15.49 5.04
CA PHE A 55 1.03 15.05 3.65
C PHE A 55 -0.38 14.66 3.21
N ARG A 56 -0.67 14.95 1.95
CA ARG A 56 -1.98 14.76 1.33
C ARG A 56 -3.12 15.58 1.96
N ALA A 57 -2.77 16.67 2.65
CA ALA A 57 -3.72 17.57 3.27
C ALA A 57 -3.22 19.00 3.17
N VAL A 58 -4.12 19.94 2.94
CA VAL A 58 -3.83 21.38 2.93
C VAL A 58 -4.79 22.14 3.83
N PHE A 59 -4.29 23.18 4.47
CA PHE A 59 -5.09 24.08 5.29
C PHE A 59 -5.73 25.14 4.41
N HIS A 60 -7.05 25.10 4.28
CA HIS A 60 -7.83 26.17 3.66
C HIS A 60 -8.31 27.11 4.77
N GLY A 61 -7.87 28.37 4.73
CA GLY A 61 -8.34 29.41 5.63
C GLY A 61 -9.20 30.43 4.90
N LYS A 62 -10.03 31.18 5.65
CA LYS A 62 -10.53 32.46 5.13
C LYS A 62 -9.32 33.33 4.81
N LEU A 63 -9.31 33.92 3.63
CA LEU A 63 -8.21 34.77 3.18
C LEU A 63 -7.93 35.86 4.20
N LEU A 64 -6.65 36.08 4.49
CA LEU A 64 -6.20 37.17 5.33
C LEU A 64 -6.59 38.51 4.67
N PRO A 65 -7.27 39.43 5.38
CA PRO A 65 -7.53 40.77 4.85
C PRO A 65 -6.21 41.45 4.46
N GLY A 66 -6.07 41.84 3.19
CA GLY A 66 -4.84 42.46 2.66
C GLY A 66 -3.78 41.49 2.14
N PHE A 67 -4.05 40.18 2.12
CA PHE A 67 -3.27 39.21 1.36
C PHE A 67 -4.11 38.78 0.16
N ASP A 68 -3.67 39.18 -1.03
CA ASP A 68 -4.23 38.57 -2.24
C ASP A 68 -3.87 37.07 -2.22
N PRO A 69 -4.81 36.17 -2.55
CA PRO A 69 -4.66 34.72 -2.48
C PRO A 69 -3.66 34.16 -3.49
N VAL A 70 -2.79 34.99 -4.05
CA VAL A 70 -1.90 34.60 -5.13
C VAL A 70 -0.82 33.71 -4.53
N PRO A 71 -0.83 32.40 -4.85
CA PRO A 71 0.29 31.56 -4.47
C PRO A 71 1.56 32.13 -5.07
N PHE A 72 2.65 32.06 -4.33
CA PHE A 72 3.98 32.31 -4.86
C PHE A 72 4.76 31.01 -4.91
N ASN A 73 5.73 30.93 -5.81
CA ASN A 73 6.46 29.69 -6.04
C ASN A 73 7.70 29.59 -5.16
N VAL A 74 7.88 28.42 -4.54
CA VAL A 74 9.06 28.05 -3.76
C VAL A 74 9.52 26.65 -4.11
N SER A 75 10.79 26.35 -3.82
CA SER A 75 11.39 25.07 -4.17
C SER A 75 11.04 23.91 -3.23
N SER A 76 10.47 24.18 -2.05
CA SER A 76 10.12 23.12 -1.08
C SER A 76 9.10 23.56 -0.03
N ALA A 77 8.44 22.58 0.59
CA ALA A 77 7.57 22.78 1.75
C ALA A 77 8.30 23.46 2.92
N LEU A 78 9.57 23.12 3.16
CA LEU A 78 10.38 23.76 4.21
C LEU A 78 10.63 25.24 3.92
N LYS A 79 10.85 25.61 2.65
CA LYS A 79 10.97 27.02 2.24
C LYS A 79 9.64 27.75 2.46
N CYS A 80 8.51 27.11 2.12
CA CYS A 80 7.17 27.64 2.37
C CYS A 80 6.93 27.89 3.87
N GLN A 81 7.27 26.92 4.72
CA GLN A 81 7.22 27.05 6.18
C GLN A 81 8.10 28.21 6.68
N GLY A 82 9.34 28.31 6.19
CA GLY A 82 10.26 29.39 6.59
C GLY A 82 9.71 30.78 6.27
N ILE A 83 9.02 30.92 5.13
CA ILE A 83 8.34 32.18 4.78
C ILE A 83 7.16 32.41 5.71
N CYS A 84 6.32 31.40 5.98
CA CYS A 84 5.27 31.50 6.99
C CYS A 84 5.82 31.95 8.35
N ALA A 85 6.95 31.38 8.78
CA ALA A 85 7.64 31.72 10.02
C ALA A 85 8.09 33.18 10.10
N SER A 86 8.38 33.82 8.97
CA SER A 86 8.72 35.25 8.91
C SER A 86 7.53 36.20 8.90
N GLN A 87 6.31 35.73 8.63
CA GLN A 87 5.10 36.56 8.57
C GLN A 87 4.40 36.57 9.93
N THR A 88 4.01 37.73 10.45
CA THR A 88 3.32 37.82 11.76
C THR A 88 1.95 37.15 11.74
N ASN A 89 1.24 37.21 10.62
CA ASN A 89 -0.14 36.74 10.49
C ASN A 89 -0.26 35.33 9.90
N CYS A 90 0.84 34.60 9.75
CA CYS A 90 0.83 33.22 9.26
C CYS A 90 0.93 32.22 10.43
N SER A 91 -0.04 31.32 10.51
CA SER A 91 -0.07 30.21 11.46
C SER A 91 0.13 28.86 10.79
N TYR A 92 -0.27 28.74 9.52
CA TYR A 92 -0.13 27.52 8.72
C TYR A 92 0.31 27.84 7.30
N PHE A 93 0.90 26.86 6.63
CA PHE A 93 1.24 26.95 5.21
C PHE A 93 0.69 25.74 4.45
N GLY A 94 0.51 25.91 3.14
CA GLY A 94 0.25 24.84 2.18
C GLY A 94 1.24 24.93 1.02
N TYR A 95 1.76 23.81 0.57
CA TYR A 95 2.74 23.69 -0.51
C TYR A 95 2.33 22.59 -1.48
N PHE A 96 2.40 22.88 -2.78
CA PHE A 96 2.09 21.94 -3.85
C PHE A 96 3.36 21.65 -4.66
N PRO A 97 4.02 20.49 -4.46
CA PRO A 97 5.27 20.14 -5.13
C PRO A 97 5.24 20.26 -6.67
N PRO A 98 4.16 19.85 -7.39
CA PRO A 98 4.15 19.91 -8.85
C PRO A 98 4.31 21.33 -9.42
N SER A 99 3.72 22.34 -8.77
CA SER A 99 3.76 23.74 -9.22
C SER A 99 4.75 24.60 -8.45
N GLY A 100 5.20 24.13 -7.29
CA GLY A 100 5.93 24.93 -6.31
C GLY A 100 5.06 25.95 -5.57
N ALA A 101 3.74 25.96 -5.78
CA ALA A 101 2.84 26.94 -5.19
C ALA A 101 2.83 26.85 -3.66
N CYS A 102 3.02 28.01 -3.00
CA CYS A 102 3.00 28.18 -1.56
C CYS A 102 1.87 29.13 -1.16
N TYR A 103 1.06 28.68 -0.21
CA TYR A 103 -0.06 29.40 0.39
C TYR A 103 0.22 29.61 1.88
N LEU A 104 -0.11 30.80 2.37
CA LEU A 104 0.01 31.15 3.78
C LEU A 104 -1.39 31.34 4.36
N ALA A 105 -1.64 30.79 5.54
CA ALA A 105 -2.96 30.78 6.16
C ALA A 105 -2.91 31.27 7.62
N PRO A 106 -3.99 31.92 8.10
CA PRO A 106 -4.12 32.36 9.49
C PRO A 106 -4.35 31.17 10.44
N GLU A 107 -4.66 31.44 11.70
CA GLU A 107 -4.96 30.40 12.71
C GLU A 107 -6.26 29.63 12.43
N GLU A 108 -7.27 30.31 11.88
CA GLU A 108 -8.55 29.70 11.50
C GLU A 108 -8.45 28.99 10.15
N VAL A 109 -8.14 27.69 10.19
CA VAL A 109 -8.02 26.84 9.01
C VAL A 109 -8.84 25.58 9.13
N THR A 110 -9.32 25.09 8.01
CA THR A 110 -9.90 23.75 7.88
C THR A 110 -8.96 22.90 7.03
N PRO A 111 -8.42 21.79 7.55
CA PRO A 111 -7.64 20.87 6.74
C PRO A 111 -8.58 20.13 5.79
N VAL A 112 -8.22 20.09 4.52
CA VAL A 112 -8.91 19.38 3.45
C VAL A 112 -7.96 18.41 2.77
N GLY A 113 -8.48 17.28 2.28
CA GLY A 113 -7.69 16.32 1.51
C GLY A 113 -7.16 16.95 0.23
N SER A 114 -5.92 16.62 -0.14
CA SER A 114 -5.29 17.09 -1.37
C SER A 114 -4.25 16.09 -1.82
N HIS A 115 -4.31 15.59 -3.06
CA HIS A 115 -3.45 14.49 -3.51
C HIS A 115 -1.94 14.81 -3.34
N PHE A 116 -1.52 16.02 -3.72
CA PHE A 116 -0.12 16.46 -3.70
C PHE A 116 0.18 17.48 -2.62
N GLY A 117 -0.84 17.93 -1.90
CA GLY A 117 -0.71 18.99 -0.92
C GLY A 117 0.13 18.59 0.29
N ILE A 118 1.03 19.47 0.69
CA ILE A 118 1.81 19.37 1.92
C ILE A 118 1.54 20.61 2.73
N SER A 119 1.06 20.45 3.95
CA SER A 119 0.83 21.58 4.83
C SER A 119 1.49 21.39 6.18
N GLY A 120 1.52 22.44 6.98
CA GLY A 120 2.13 22.39 8.30
C GLY A 120 1.94 23.68 9.07
N PRO A 121 2.27 23.65 10.36
CA PRO A 121 2.29 24.85 11.19
C PRO A 121 3.46 25.75 10.80
N ARG A 122 3.34 27.03 11.16
CA ARG A 122 4.41 28.05 11.07
C ARG A 122 5.74 27.54 11.62
N THR A 123 5.70 26.87 12.77
CA THR A 123 6.84 26.25 13.43
C THR A 123 6.48 24.83 13.82
N CYS A 124 7.40 23.90 13.58
CA CYS A 124 7.21 22.53 14.04
C CYS A 124 7.27 22.49 15.57
N PRO A 125 6.27 21.90 16.25
CA PRO A 125 6.37 21.66 17.67
C PRO A 125 7.50 20.66 17.96
N ALA A 126 8.16 20.78 19.11
CA ALA A 126 9.18 19.83 19.54
C ALA A 126 8.62 18.39 19.66
N THR A 127 7.33 18.28 19.97
CA THR A 127 6.58 17.03 20.04
C THR A 127 5.48 17.04 18.98
N ALA A 128 5.53 16.09 18.04
CA ALA A 128 4.48 15.92 17.05
C ALA A 128 3.23 15.31 17.69
N ARG A 129 2.31 16.18 18.14
CA ARG A 129 1.07 15.83 18.85
C ARG A 129 0.22 14.80 18.09
N GLY A 130 0.13 14.94 16.77
CA GLY A 130 -0.58 14.00 15.90
C GLY A 130 -0.03 12.56 15.91
N CYS A 131 1.15 12.34 16.50
CA CYS A 131 1.78 11.02 16.65
C CYS A 131 1.56 10.40 18.04
N THR A 132 0.96 11.11 18.97
CA THR A 132 0.72 10.64 20.34
C THR A 132 -0.73 10.75 20.78
N GLU A 133 -1.52 11.62 20.16
CA GLU A 133 -2.93 11.84 20.51
C GLU A 133 -3.85 10.80 19.86
N VAL A 134 -5.03 10.58 20.45
CA VAL A 134 -6.11 9.74 19.91
C VAL A 134 -7.36 10.62 19.79
N PRO A 135 -8.32 10.28 18.90
CA PRO A 135 -9.55 11.05 18.79
C PRO A 135 -10.43 10.87 20.04
N GLY A 136 -11.33 11.83 20.28
CA GLY A 136 -12.41 11.71 21.24
C GLY A 136 -13.53 10.77 20.78
N ASP A 137 -14.47 10.48 21.69
CA ASP A 137 -15.53 9.47 21.51
C ASP A 137 -16.53 9.77 20.37
N LEU A 138 -16.59 11.01 19.88
CA LEU A 138 -17.49 11.38 18.78
C LEU A 138 -16.81 11.28 17.41
N PHE A 139 -15.66 10.62 17.32
CA PHE A 139 -15.02 10.34 16.03
C PHE A 139 -15.60 9.06 15.38
N PRO A 140 -15.89 9.08 14.07
CA PRO A 140 -15.84 10.23 13.17
C PRO A 140 -17.01 11.21 13.39
N GLY A 141 -16.79 12.49 13.10
CA GLY A 141 -17.82 13.51 13.19
C GLY A 141 -18.73 13.57 11.95
N THR A 142 -19.85 14.30 12.06
CA THR A 142 -20.83 14.48 10.97
C THR A 142 -20.32 15.31 9.78
N SER A 143 -19.15 15.93 9.91
CA SER A 143 -18.53 16.75 8.87
C SER A 143 -17.02 16.73 9.04
N ALA A 144 -16.28 17.19 8.03
CA ALA A 144 -14.83 17.26 8.11
C ALA A 144 -14.34 18.09 9.31
N ALA A 145 -14.97 19.25 9.55
CA ALA A 145 -14.66 20.09 10.71
C ALA A 145 -14.96 19.38 12.04
N ALA A 146 -16.09 18.66 12.13
CA ALA A 146 -16.45 17.91 13.33
C ALA A 146 -15.49 16.75 13.62
N SER A 147 -15.05 16.01 12.60
CA SER A 147 -14.05 14.94 12.74
C SER A 147 -12.70 15.48 13.21
N ASN A 148 -12.25 16.57 12.59
CA ASN A 148 -11.03 17.25 13.00
C ASN A 148 -11.08 17.76 14.45
N ALA A 149 -12.22 18.29 14.88
CA ALA A 149 -12.43 18.77 16.25
C ALA A 149 -12.38 17.66 17.32
N GLN A 150 -12.46 16.37 16.93
CA GLN A 150 -12.26 15.26 17.87
C GLN A 150 -10.80 15.05 18.23
N TRP A 151 -9.87 15.67 17.52
CA TRP A 151 -8.45 15.58 17.80
C TRP A 151 -8.00 16.76 18.66
N PRO A 152 -7.13 16.57 19.68
CA PRO A 152 -6.71 17.67 20.55
C PRO A 152 -5.95 18.77 19.81
N ASN A 153 -5.26 18.46 18.72
CA ASN A 153 -4.65 19.43 17.81
C ASN A 153 -5.62 20.00 16.75
N GLY A 154 -6.90 19.59 16.75
CA GLY A 154 -7.90 20.02 15.79
C GLY A 154 -7.70 19.47 14.37
N VAL A 155 -6.89 18.41 14.18
CA VAL A 155 -6.59 17.84 12.87
C VAL A 155 -6.53 16.32 12.95
N THR A 156 -7.34 15.64 12.15
CA THR A 156 -7.22 14.18 11.97
C THR A 156 -5.87 13.87 11.33
N PRO A 157 -5.00 13.01 11.89
CA PRO A 157 -3.71 12.73 11.27
C PRO A 157 -3.89 12.07 9.89
N PRO A 158 -3.34 12.65 8.81
CA PRO A 158 -3.41 12.03 7.50
C PRO A 158 -2.55 10.76 7.45
N ASN A 159 -2.72 10.01 6.37
CA ASN A 159 -1.94 8.80 6.12
C ASN A 159 -0.43 9.06 6.17
N LEU A 160 0.28 8.21 6.91
CA LEU A 160 1.74 8.30 7.09
C LEU A 160 2.22 9.65 7.66
N HIS A 161 1.39 10.38 8.40
CA HIS A 161 1.78 11.63 9.06
C HIS A 161 3.01 11.45 9.97
N CYS A 162 3.08 10.32 10.67
CA CYS A 162 4.13 10.00 11.63
C CYS A 162 5.21 9.07 11.05
N TRP A 163 5.24 8.91 9.73
CA TRP A 163 6.26 8.15 9.03
C TRP A 163 7.41 9.09 8.61
N PRO A 164 8.69 8.69 8.79
CA PRO A 164 9.81 9.49 8.35
C PRO A 164 9.80 9.65 6.82
N ARG A 165 10.30 10.78 6.34
CA ARG A 165 10.47 11.04 4.92
C ARG A 165 11.86 11.60 4.65
N SER A 166 12.38 11.27 3.48
CA SER A 166 13.66 11.76 2.97
C SER A 166 13.57 13.20 2.47
N ALA A 167 14.70 13.72 2.02
CA ALA A 167 14.83 15.12 1.58
C ALA A 167 13.94 15.51 0.39
N ASP A 168 13.59 14.50 -0.39
CA ASP A 168 12.79 14.51 -1.61
C ASP A 168 11.37 13.97 -1.35
N GLN A 169 10.95 13.89 -0.08
CA GLN A 169 9.60 13.52 0.37
C GLN A 169 9.22 12.04 0.13
N HIS A 170 10.14 11.21 -0.35
CA HIS A 170 9.93 9.76 -0.38
C HIS A 170 9.82 9.22 1.04
N LEU A 171 9.11 8.09 1.17
CA LEU A 171 8.96 7.40 2.45
C LEU A 171 10.33 6.89 2.90
N GLY A 172 10.74 7.30 4.09
CA GLY A 172 12.00 6.89 4.69
C GLY A 172 11.89 5.55 5.40
N TRP A 173 13.04 5.05 5.83
CA TRP A 173 13.15 3.84 6.65
C TRP A 173 13.02 4.17 8.14
N CYS A 174 12.48 3.24 8.92
CA CYS A 174 12.62 3.27 10.37
C CYS A 174 14.05 2.83 10.73
N HIS A 175 14.99 3.79 10.75
CA HIS A 175 16.40 3.48 11.02
C HIS A 175 16.59 2.85 12.40
N GLY A 176 17.27 1.70 12.44
CA GLY A 176 17.57 0.96 13.66
C GLY A 176 16.44 0.05 14.15
N GLU A 177 15.34 -0.06 13.41
CA GLU A 177 14.25 -1.01 13.67
C GLU A 177 14.32 -2.20 12.72
N GLU A 178 14.11 -3.39 13.27
CA GLU A 178 14.00 -4.61 12.46
C GLU A 178 12.61 -4.72 11.84
N VAL A 179 12.56 -5.28 10.64
CA VAL A 179 11.30 -5.60 9.96
C VAL A 179 10.59 -6.72 10.72
N THR A 180 9.34 -6.50 11.10
CA THR A 180 8.54 -7.50 11.81
C THR A 180 7.97 -8.51 10.81
N VAL A 181 8.24 -9.79 11.03
CA VAL A 181 7.61 -10.87 10.26
C VAL A 181 6.21 -11.14 10.82
N LEU A 182 5.18 -10.74 10.08
CA LEU A 182 3.78 -10.97 10.47
C LEU A 182 3.34 -12.40 10.15
N GLU A 183 3.75 -12.88 8.97
CA GLU A 183 3.42 -14.21 8.45
C GLU A 183 4.64 -14.78 7.75
N ASN A 184 4.82 -16.10 7.80
CA ASN A 184 5.93 -16.83 7.19
C ASN A 184 5.42 -18.04 6.38
N ASP A 185 6.34 -18.87 5.89
CA ASP A 185 6.02 -20.04 5.05
C ASP A 185 4.99 -21.01 5.68
N ASN A 186 4.92 -21.05 7.01
CA ASN A 186 4.00 -21.94 7.72
C ASN A 186 2.61 -21.31 7.94
N THR A 187 2.49 -19.99 7.81
CA THR A 187 1.23 -19.26 8.06
C THR A 187 0.73 -18.52 6.83
N THR A 188 1.49 -18.51 5.73
CA THR A 188 1.16 -17.86 4.46
C THR A 188 1.10 -18.94 3.37
N GLY A 189 -0.07 -19.13 2.79
CA GLY A 189 -0.23 -19.98 1.60
C GLY A 189 0.12 -19.22 0.32
N SER A 190 -0.43 -19.67 -0.81
CA SER A 190 -0.16 -19.04 -2.10
C SER A 190 -1.07 -17.82 -2.32
N CYS A 191 -0.48 -16.65 -2.57
CA CYS A 191 -1.19 -15.42 -2.87
C CYS A 191 -1.57 -15.31 -4.37
N LEU A 192 -2.75 -14.75 -4.65
CA LEU A 192 -3.18 -14.25 -5.95
C LEU A 192 -2.68 -12.81 -6.12
N ASP A 193 -2.67 -12.34 -7.36
CA ASP A 193 -2.43 -10.93 -7.72
C ASP A 193 -1.12 -10.34 -7.18
N LEU A 194 -0.12 -11.20 -6.99
CA LEU A 194 1.26 -10.77 -6.85
C LEU A 194 1.85 -10.45 -8.23
N GLN A 195 2.81 -9.55 -8.24
CA GLN A 195 3.57 -9.19 -9.44
C GLN A 195 4.95 -9.84 -9.39
N GLN A 196 5.40 -10.40 -10.51
CA GLN A 196 6.74 -10.95 -10.61
C GLN A 196 7.77 -9.82 -10.51
N VAL A 197 8.80 -10.01 -9.69
CA VAL A 197 9.90 -9.08 -9.50
C VAL A 197 11.19 -9.76 -9.93
N GLU A 198 11.96 -9.09 -10.79
CA GLU A 198 13.31 -9.51 -11.13
C GLU A 198 14.26 -9.19 -9.98
N LEU A 199 14.95 -10.20 -9.47
CA LEU A 199 15.88 -10.05 -8.35
C LEU A 199 17.30 -9.78 -8.84
N PRO A 200 18.07 -8.92 -8.15
CA PRO A 200 19.51 -8.87 -8.30
C PRO A 200 20.15 -10.24 -8.07
N ALA A 201 21.32 -10.47 -8.68
CA ALA A 201 22.07 -11.69 -8.43
C ALA A 201 22.36 -11.83 -6.92
N HIS A 202 22.04 -13.02 -6.37
CA HIS A 202 22.23 -13.41 -4.95
C HIS A 202 21.17 -12.89 -3.96
N ASP A 203 20.22 -12.07 -4.37
CA ASP A 203 19.08 -11.73 -3.51
C ASP A 203 18.08 -12.88 -3.43
N THR A 204 17.50 -13.09 -2.25
CA THR A 204 16.28 -13.88 -2.09
C THR A 204 15.06 -12.96 -2.18
N CYS A 205 13.89 -13.51 -2.50
CA CYS A 205 12.67 -12.73 -2.56
C CYS A 205 12.30 -12.14 -1.20
N GLN A 206 12.56 -12.90 -0.13
CA GLN A 206 12.43 -12.46 1.26
C GLN A 206 13.30 -11.24 1.56
N ILE A 207 14.60 -11.32 1.27
CA ILE A 207 15.55 -10.23 1.56
C ILE A 207 15.19 -8.99 0.75
N ASN A 208 14.88 -9.16 -0.53
CA ASN A 208 14.51 -8.06 -1.41
C ASN A 208 13.23 -7.36 -0.93
N CYS A 209 12.20 -8.13 -0.56
CA CYS A 209 10.96 -7.58 -0.05
C CYS A 209 11.15 -6.89 1.31
N ALA A 210 11.87 -7.50 2.26
CA ALA A 210 12.17 -6.88 3.55
C ALA A 210 13.05 -5.61 3.41
N ALA A 211 13.80 -5.49 2.31
CA ALA A 211 14.57 -4.30 1.95
C ALA A 211 13.78 -3.29 1.10
N ASN A 212 12.47 -3.49 0.88
CA ASN A 212 11.57 -2.51 0.28
C ASN A 212 10.41 -2.19 1.23
N VAL A 213 10.38 -0.97 1.79
CA VAL A 213 9.34 -0.53 2.76
C VAL A 213 7.91 -0.56 2.19
N MET A 214 7.80 -0.59 0.85
CA MET A 214 6.54 -0.69 0.12
C MET A 214 6.20 -2.12 -0.29
N CYS A 215 7.00 -3.13 0.07
CA CYS A 215 6.71 -4.53 -0.20
C CYS A 215 5.95 -5.16 0.98
N PRO A 216 4.62 -5.37 0.84
CA PRO A 216 3.82 -5.92 1.93
C PRO A 216 4.03 -7.43 2.12
N SER A 217 4.09 -8.19 1.02
CA SER A 217 4.32 -9.63 1.05
C SER A 217 5.10 -10.11 -0.16
N PHE A 218 5.70 -11.29 -0.02
CA PHE A 218 6.46 -11.97 -1.05
C PHE A 218 6.08 -13.45 -1.13
N GLN A 219 6.40 -14.06 -2.27
CA GLN A 219 6.25 -15.48 -2.53
C GLN A 219 7.33 -15.94 -3.51
N GLU A 220 7.99 -17.04 -3.18
CA GLU A 220 8.98 -17.72 -4.02
C GLU A 220 8.37 -18.96 -4.65
N VAL A 221 8.50 -19.07 -5.96
CA VAL A 221 8.01 -20.21 -6.74
C VAL A 221 9.17 -20.82 -7.51
N VAL A 222 9.37 -22.14 -7.36
CA VAL A 222 10.25 -22.92 -8.21
C VAL A 222 9.48 -23.34 -9.45
N VAL A 223 9.91 -22.84 -10.61
CA VAL A 223 9.43 -23.28 -11.91
C VAL A 223 10.29 -24.47 -12.34
N PRO A 224 9.70 -25.68 -12.47
CA PRO A 224 10.46 -26.87 -12.82
C PRO A 224 11.12 -26.73 -14.19
N ALA A 225 12.26 -27.39 -14.36
CA ALA A 225 12.96 -27.41 -15.64
C ALA A 225 12.05 -27.97 -16.75
N THR A 226 12.13 -27.35 -17.93
CA THR A 226 11.51 -27.85 -19.16
C THR A 226 12.60 -28.33 -20.12
N SER A 227 12.23 -28.94 -21.25
CA SER A 227 13.20 -29.31 -22.29
C SER A 227 13.98 -28.11 -22.85
N THR A 228 13.46 -26.90 -22.67
CA THR A 228 14.02 -25.66 -23.24
C THR A 228 14.53 -24.67 -22.20
N SER A 229 14.33 -24.91 -20.90
CA SER A 229 14.72 -23.97 -19.85
C SER A 229 15.12 -24.69 -18.57
N PRO A 230 16.22 -24.27 -17.91
CA PRO A 230 16.58 -24.82 -16.62
C PRO A 230 15.53 -24.46 -15.56
N GLU A 231 15.53 -25.21 -14.47
CA GLU A 231 14.78 -24.85 -13.27
C GLU A 231 15.18 -23.44 -12.83
N LYS A 232 14.18 -22.61 -12.51
CA LYS A 232 14.42 -21.25 -12.02
C LYS A 232 13.52 -20.93 -10.85
N LYS A 233 14.00 -20.06 -9.96
CA LYS A 233 13.20 -19.45 -8.91
C LYS A 233 12.63 -18.13 -9.39
N GLU A 234 11.35 -17.94 -9.18
CA GLU A 234 10.64 -16.69 -9.43
C GLU A 234 10.24 -16.04 -8.11
N CYS A 235 10.39 -14.73 -8.05
CA CYS A 235 9.96 -13.91 -6.92
C CYS A 235 8.70 -13.16 -7.31
N TRP A 236 7.70 -13.22 -6.45
CA TRP A 236 6.42 -12.53 -6.62
C TRP A 236 6.19 -11.66 -5.39
N GLN A 237 5.88 -10.38 -5.58
CA GLN A 237 5.67 -9.42 -4.50
C GLN A 237 4.39 -8.63 -4.72
N GLY A 238 3.80 -8.10 -3.65
CA GLY A 238 2.55 -7.35 -3.69
C GLY A 238 1.69 -7.65 -2.47
N VAL A 239 0.55 -6.95 -2.33
CA VAL A 239 -0.37 -7.14 -1.17
C VAL A 239 -0.86 -8.58 -1.10
N GLY A 240 -1.13 -9.14 -2.29
CA GLY A 240 -1.67 -10.48 -2.45
C GLY A 240 -3.13 -10.55 -2.04
N GLU A 241 -3.90 -11.32 -2.79
CA GLU A 241 -5.23 -11.75 -2.38
C GLU A 241 -5.21 -13.25 -2.12
N GLN A 242 -6.14 -13.76 -1.33
CA GLN A 242 -6.29 -15.21 -1.22
C GLN A 242 -5.08 -16.03 -0.71
N CYS A 243 -4.21 -15.41 0.11
CA CYS A 243 -2.89 -15.89 0.56
C CYS A 243 -2.83 -17.11 1.50
N TRP A 244 -3.74 -18.08 1.41
CA TRP A 244 -3.78 -19.22 2.35
C TRP A 244 -4.02 -20.57 1.70
N LYS A 245 -4.52 -20.63 0.48
CA LYS A 245 -4.73 -21.92 -0.19
C LYS A 245 -3.39 -22.42 -0.71
N SER A 246 -2.95 -23.58 -0.22
CA SER A 246 -1.91 -24.35 -0.93
C SER A 246 -2.46 -24.69 -2.31
N ARG A 247 -1.85 -24.15 -3.37
CA ARG A 247 -2.29 -24.38 -4.76
C ARG A 247 -1.75 -25.69 -5.34
N GLY A 248 -1.64 -26.74 -4.52
CA GLY A 248 -1.10 -28.03 -4.94
C GLY A 248 0.34 -27.89 -5.45
N THR A 249 0.60 -28.30 -6.70
CA THR A 249 1.93 -28.36 -7.33
C THR A 249 2.50 -26.99 -7.72
N PHE A 250 2.03 -25.90 -7.11
CA PHE A 250 2.41 -24.53 -7.44
C PHE A 250 3.87 -24.18 -7.12
N GLY A 251 4.71 -25.17 -6.75
CA GLY A 251 6.15 -25.00 -6.60
C GLY A 251 6.56 -23.96 -5.55
N GLN A 252 5.65 -23.55 -4.67
CA GLN A 252 5.93 -22.53 -3.65
C GLN A 252 6.98 -23.06 -2.69
N THR A 253 8.10 -22.35 -2.57
CA THR A 253 9.19 -22.69 -1.65
C THR A 253 9.38 -21.68 -0.54
N GLY A 254 8.72 -20.52 -0.61
CA GLY A 254 8.73 -19.51 0.44
C GLY A 254 7.59 -18.52 0.25
N ALA A 255 7.07 -17.96 1.33
CA ALA A 255 6.12 -16.88 1.35
C ALA A 255 6.12 -16.18 2.71
N GLY A 256 5.83 -14.89 2.71
CA GLY A 256 5.70 -14.18 3.98
C GLY A 256 5.22 -12.77 3.82
N ARG A 257 4.89 -12.19 4.97
CA ARG A 257 4.31 -10.85 5.07
C ARG A 257 5.08 -10.07 6.14
N PHE A 258 5.42 -8.83 5.81
CA PHE A 258 6.24 -7.98 6.67
C PHE A 258 5.47 -6.77 7.16
N MET A 259 5.79 -6.30 8.36
CA MET A 259 5.45 -4.97 8.83
C MET A 259 6.73 -4.18 9.04
N HIS A 260 6.80 -3.01 8.43
CA HIS A 260 7.83 -2.03 8.68
C HIS A 260 7.40 -1.09 9.80
N GLY A 261 8.34 -0.78 10.70
CA GLY A 261 8.09 0.11 11.83
C GLY A 261 7.04 -0.41 12.80
N HIS A 262 6.28 0.52 13.36
CA HIS A 262 5.25 0.24 14.35
C HIS A 262 3.91 0.82 13.94
N TYR A 263 2.87 0.44 14.69
CA TYR A 263 1.56 1.04 14.57
C TYR A 263 0.95 1.29 15.95
N ARG A 264 -0.07 2.14 15.98
CA ARG A 264 -0.96 2.31 17.12
C ARG A 264 -2.39 2.36 16.64
N VAL A 265 -3.32 1.89 17.46
CA VAL A 265 -4.75 1.97 17.17
C VAL A 265 -5.28 3.31 17.67
N LEU A 266 -5.91 4.06 16.76
CA LEU A 266 -6.54 5.34 17.02
C LEU A 266 -8.00 5.15 17.44
N ALA A 267 -8.71 4.21 16.82
CA ALA A 267 -10.09 3.87 17.17
C ALA A 267 -10.43 2.41 16.82
N THR A 268 -11.38 1.82 17.55
CA THR A 268 -12.02 0.56 17.14
C THR A 268 -13.25 0.87 16.31
N ILE A 269 -13.44 0.13 15.21
CA ILE A 269 -14.46 0.45 14.21
C ILE A 269 -15.29 -0.79 13.82
N GLY A 270 -15.29 -1.83 14.65
CA GLY A 270 -16.00 -3.09 14.37
C GLY A 270 -17.53 -3.03 14.41
N HIS A 271 -18.15 -1.86 14.61
CA HIS A 271 -19.61 -1.70 14.79
C HIS A 271 -20.28 -0.92 13.65
N ALA A 272 -19.54 -0.61 12.59
CA ALA A 272 -20.04 0.05 11.40
C ALA A 272 -19.36 -0.58 10.17
N GLN A 273 -19.91 -0.36 8.98
CA GLN A 273 -19.21 -0.62 7.73
C GLN A 273 -18.49 0.65 7.30
N VAL A 274 -17.19 0.55 7.06
CA VAL A 274 -16.44 1.62 6.40
C VAL A 274 -16.55 1.44 4.89
N LEU A 275 -17.10 2.45 4.22
CA LEU A 275 -17.22 2.46 2.77
C LEU A 275 -15.87 2.76 2.10
N GLY A 276 -15.65 2.19 0.92
CA GLY A 276 -14.43 2.40 0.13
C GLY A 276 -13.23 1.55 0.53
N LEU A 277 -13.40 0.60 1.47
CA LEU A 277 -12.40 -0.45 1.70
C LEU A 277 -12.38 -1.44 0.53
N SER A 278 -11.24 -2.11 0.35
CA SER A 278 -11.06 -3.19 -0.63
C SER A 278 -11.17 -4.55 0.04
N PHE A 279 -11.88 -5.48 -0.60
CA PHE A 279 -11.92 -6.88 -0.19
C PHE A 279 -10.52 -7.50 -0.27
N ALA A 280 -10.14 -8.25 0.77
CA ALA A 280 -8.92 -9.04 0.78
C ALA A 280 -9.25 -10.54 0.74
N PHE A 281 -10.21 -10.99 1.55
CA PHE A 281 -10.58 -12.41 1.64
C PHE A 281 -11.85 -12.73 2.40
N LEU A 282 -12.38 -13.93 2.20
CA LEU A 282 -13.47 -14.50 3.00
C LEU A 282 -12.97 -15.60 3.92
N GLY A 283 -13.02 -15.39 5.25
CA GLY A 283 -12.46 -16.33 6.25
C GLY A 283 -13.03 -17.76 6.18
N LYS A 284 -14.33 -17.88 5.87
CA LYS A 284 -15.02 -19.18 5.70
C LYS A 284 -14.44 -20.00 4.54
N ASP A 285 -14.11 -19.35 3.41
CA ASP A 285 -13.49 -20.01 2.25
C ASP A 285 -12.07 -20.50 2.52
N MET A 286 -11.51 -20.10 3.66
CA MET A 286 -10.20 -20.49 4.15
C MET A 286 -10.25 -21.60 5.18
N GLY A 287 -11.43 -21.95 5.70
CA GLY A 287 -11.56 -22.83 6.86
C GLY A 287 -10.90 -22.24 8.12
N LEU A 288 -10.74 -20.91 8.18
CA LEU A 288 -10.19 -20.25 9.36
C LEU A 288 -11.24 -20.10 10.45
N THR A 289 -10.81 -20.21 11.71
CA THR A 289 -11.59 -19.70 12.84
C THR A 289 -11.67 -18.17 12.79
N ASP A 290 -12.69 -17.59 13.43
CA ASP A 290 -12.84 -16.13 13.49
C ASP A 290 -11.58 -15.45 14.07
N LYS A 291 -10.96 -16.03 15.11
CA LYS A 291 -9.70 -15.51 15.68
C LYS A 291 -8.58 -15.44 14.64
N GLN A 292 -8.42 -16.50 13.86
CA GLN A 292 -7.39 -16.54 12.81
C GLN A 292 -7.73 -15.56 11.70
N ALA A 293 -8.98 -15.51 11.25
CA ALA A 293 -9.40 -14.64 10.17
C ALA A 293 -9.25 -13.15 10.53
N VAL A 294 -9.61 -12.76 11.76
CA VAL A 294 -9.35 -11.41 12.29
C VAL A 294 -7.84 -11.12 12.30
N ARG A 295 -7.00 -12.05 12.78
CA ARG A 295 -5.54 -11.88 12.79
C ARG A 295 -4.98 -11.69 11.37
N HIS A 296 -5.38 -12.52 10.42
CA HIS A 296 -4.93 -12.41 9.03
C HIS A 296 -5.40 -11.09 8.39
N CYS A 297 -6.60 -10.61 8.74
CA CYS A 297 -7.11 -9.36 8.22
C CYS A 297 -6.28 -8.17 8.71
N ASN A 298 -6.01 -8.14 10.02
CA ASN A 298 -5.10 -7.20 10.64
C ASN A 298 -3.71 -7.26 9.97
N HIS A 299 -3.12 -8.46 9.83
CA HIS A 299 -1.80 -8.63 9.23
C HIS A 299 -1.75 -8.13 7.77
N THR A 300 -2.79 -8.39 6.98
CA THR A 300 -2.86 -7.93 5.58
C THR A 300 -2.79 -6.41 5.53
N CYS A 301 -3.58 -5.71 6.35
CA CYS A 301 -3.48 -4.26 6.49
C CYS A 301 -2.11 -3.83 7.04
N LEU A 302 -1.62 -4.47 8.11
CA LEU A 302 -0.36 -4.13 8.74
C LEU A 302 0.84 -4.25 7.81
N SER A 303 0.73 -5.07 6.77
CA SER A 303 1.79 -5.18 5.76
C SER A 303 1.79 -4.10 4.70
N LEU A 304 0.62 -3.55 4.38
CA LEU A 304 0.52 -2.42 3.47
C LEU A 304 0.78 -1.14 4.26
N LEU A 305 1.95 -0.54 4.06
CA LEU A 305 2.36 0.66 4.81
C LEU A 305 1.28 1.76 4.77
N SER A 306 0.62 1.94 3.62
CA SER A 306 -0.43 2.93 3.42
C SER A 306 -1.83 2.51 3.92
N CYS A 307 -2.01 1.33 4.51
CA CYS A 307 -3.29 0.97 5.12
C CYS A 307 -3.44 1.60 6.51
N GLN A 308 -4.52 2.35 6.72
CA GLN A 308 -4.93 2.90 8.02
C GLN A 308 -6.22 2.28 8.55
N LEU A 309 -7.06 1.67 7.72
CA LEU A 309 -8.31 1.06 8.17
C LEU A 309 -8.42 -0.40 7.73
N TRP A 310 -8.91 -1.25 8.62
CA TRP A 310 -9.30 -2.61 8.29
C TRP A 310 -10.51 -3.05 9.11
N GLN A 311 -11.31 -3.97 8.57
CA GLN A 311 -12.48 -4.54 9.20
C GLN A 311 -12.64 -6.01 8.81
N TYR A 312 -13.15 -6.81 9.74
CA TYR A 312 -13.51 -8.19 9.49
C TYR A 312 -14.96 -8.46 9.88
N SER A 313 -15.72 -9.00 8.93
CA SER A 313 -17.05 -9.54 9.11
C SER A 313 -17.04 -11.06 8.97
N THR A 314 -17.79 -11.76 9.83
CA THR A 314 -17.94 -13.22 9.75
C THR A 314 -18.69 -13.71 8.50
N GLU A 315 -19.39 -12.81 7.81
CA GLU A 315 -20.14 -13.13 6.58
C GLU A 315 -19.50 -12.54 5.33
N HIS A 316 -18.92 -11.35 5.41
CA HIS A 316 -18.35 -10.65 4.26
C HIS A 316 -16.82 -10.68 4.21
N GLY A 317 -16.17 -11.22 5.23
CA GLY A 317 -14.73 -11.41 5.27
C GLY A 317 -13.95 -10.16 5.66
N CYS A 318 -12.69 -10.12 5.23
CA CYS A 318 -11.72 -9.07 5.47
C CYS A 318 -11.77 -7.97 4.42
N TRP A 319 -11.84 -6.74 4.88
CA TRP A 319 -11.81 -5.52 4.08
C TRP A 319 -10.77 -4.56 4.66
N MET A 320 -9.97 -3.94 3.80
CA MET A 320 -8.90 -3.04 4.22
C MET A 320 -8.71 -1.89 3.26
N GLU A 321 -8.17 -0.79 3.77
CA GLU A 321 -7.79 0.35 2.95
C GLU A 321 -6.66 -0.07 2.01
N ASN A 322 -6.87 0.16 0.71
CA ASN A 322 -5.86 -0.04 -0.30
C ASN A 322 -5.82 1.19 -1.22
N PRO A 323 -4.97 2.19 -0.91
CA PRO A 323 -4.90 3.42 -1.68
C PRO A 323 -4.45 3.23 -3.13
N LEU A 324 -3.97 2.04 -3.52
CA LEU A 324 -3.69 1.71 -4.92
C LEU A 324 -4.96 1.39 -5.72
N LYS A 325 -6.04 0.96 -5.05
CA LYS A 325 -7.34 0.68 -5.65
C LYS A 325 -8.32 1.83 -5.44
N GLN A 326 -8.38 2.34 -4.22
CA GLN A 326 -9.29 3.42 -3.84
C GLN A 326 -8.76 4.14 -2.60
N ALA A 327 -8.62 5.46 -2.68
CA ALA A 327 -8.31 6.30 -1.54
C ALA A 327 -9.59 6.64 -0.76
N LEU A 328 -9.52 6.59 0.57
CA LEU A 328 -10.60 7.05 1.43
C LEU A 328 -10.64 8.59 1.47
N PRO A 329 -11.83 9.20 1.70
CA PRO A 329 -11.92 10.64 1.90
C PRO A 329 -11.18 11.07 3.15
N TYR A 330 -10.65 12.29 3.13
CA TYR A 330 -9.97 12.90 4.26
C TYR A 330 -10.56 14.27 4.62
N PRO A 331 -10.81 14.54 5.93
CA PRO A 331 -10.83 13.55 7.01
C PRO A 331 -12.04 12.60 6.85
N LEU A 332 -12.00 11.47 7.55
CA LEU A 332 -13.13 10.56 7.60
C LEU A 332 -14.32 11.21 8.32
N THR A 333 -15.53 11.05 7.81
CA THR A 333 -16.78 11.53 8.42
C THR A 333 -17.74 10.37 8.65
N GLN A 334 -18.86 10.61 9.34
CA GLN A 334 -19.92 9.60 9.51
C GLN A 334 -20.48 9.09 8.17
N ASP A 335 -20.37 9.85 7.08
CA ASP A 335 -20.78 9.38 5.75
C ASP A 335 -19.92 8.20 5.26
N SER A 336 -18.71 8.07 5.78
CA SER A 336 -17.84 6.90 5.52
C SER A 336 -18.20 5.70 6.40
N PHE A 337 -19.03 5.85 7.43
CA PHE A 337 -19.30 4.85 8.47
C PHE A 337 -20.80 4.56 8.55
N VAL A 338 -21.23 3.48 7.91
CA VAL A 338 -22.64 3.11 7.82
C VAL A 338 -22.95 1.98 8.80
N SER A 339 -23.80 2.21 9.79
CA SER A 339 -24.10 1.24 10.86
C SER A 339 -25.26 0.30 10.56
N ASN A 340 -26.09 0.61 9.56
CA ASN A 340 -27.31 -0.11 9.22
C ASN A 340 -27.16 -1.01 7.98
N THR A 341 -26.03 -1.71 7.86
CA THR A 341 -25.78 -2.66 6.76
C THR A 341 -25.59 -4.08 7.28
N ASP A 342 -25.78 -5.07 6.40
CA ASP A 342 -25.53 -6.48 6.71
C ASP A 342 -24.07 -6.70 7.14
N PHE A 343 -23.13 -5.98 6.51
CA PHE A 343 -21.74 -5.96 6.91
C PHE A 343 -21.58 -5.49 8.36
N ALA A 344 -22.16 -4.35 8.71
CA ALA A 344 -22.05 -3.80 10.07
C ALA A 344 -22.64 -4.75 11.12
N SER A 345 -23.71 -5.48 10.79
CA SER A 345 -24.34 -6.43 11.69
C SER A 345 -23.51 -7.69 11.99
N THR A 346 -22.54 -8.00 11.13
CA THR A 346 -21.68 -9.19 11.20
C THR A 346 -20.20 -8.85 11.36
N ALA A 347 -19.87 -7.56 11.43
CA ALA A 347 -18.53 -7.07 11.75
C ALA A 347 -18.21 -7.39 13.21
N ILE A 348 -17.09 -8.09 13.42
CA ILE A 348 -16.64 -8.50 14.77
C ILE A 348 -15.31 -7.85 15.17
N ALA A 349 -14.60 -7.26 14.22
CA ALA A 349 -13.34 -6.57 14.46
C ALA A 349 -13.08 -5.48 13.41
N GLY A 350 -12.30 -4.48 13.80
CA GLY A 350 -11.79 -3.47 12.89
C GLY A 350 -11.09 -2.35 13.64
N GLU A 351 -10.07 -1.78 13.04
CA GLU A 351 -9.24 -0.74 13.65
C GLU A 351 -8.96 0.38 12.65
N TYR A 352 -8.96 1.61 13.16
CA TYR A 352 -8.30 2.74 12.53
C TYR A 352 -6.92 2.90 13.17
N ILE A 353 -5.86 2.81 12.39
CA ILE A 353 -4.47 2.75 12.85
C ILE A 353 -3.64 3.90 12.28
N GLN A 354 -2.52 4.17 12.96
CA GLN A 354 -1.48 5.09 12.48
C GLN A 354 -0.13 4.38 12.47
N ARG A 355 0.65 4.58 11.40
CA ARG A 355 2.02 4.11 11.26
C ARG A 355 3.02 5.08 11.83
N LEU A 356 4.06 4.56 12.44
CA LEU A 356 5.10 5.35 13.09
C LEU A 356 6.43 4.60 13.16
N CYS A 357 7.51 5.36 13.26
CA CYS A 357 8.84 4.85 13.60
C CYS A 357 9.32 5.45 14.94
N GLY A 358 10.30 4.80 15.54
CA GLY A 358 11.12 5.30 16.63
C GLY A 358 10.41 5.36 17.96
N LYS A 359 10.83 6.31 18.80
CA LYS A 359 10.38 6.45 20.21
C LYS A 359 8.87 6.66 20.37
N PHE A 360 8.15 7.03 19.31
CA PHE A 360 6.69 7.08 19.32
C PHE A 360 6.05 5.69 19.53
N ALA A 361 6.79 4.60 19.28
CA ALA A 361 6.34 3.24 19.48
C ALA A 361 6.22 2.81 20.95
N SER A 362 6.63 3.67 21.89
CA SER A 362 6.72 3.33 23.32
C SER A 362 5.38 3.42 24.06
N LYS A 363 4.39 2.66 23.61
CA LYS A 363 3.43 1.89 24.41
C LYS A 363 2.47 1.22 23.42
N PRO A 364 2.44 -0.11 23.30
CA PRO A 364 1.33 -0.76 22.62
C PRO A 364 0.07 -0.27 23.31
N SER A 365 -0.82 0.38 22.54
CA SER A 365 -2.14 0.70 23.04
C SER A 365 -2.71 -0.62 23.49
N THR A 366 -2.93 -0.77 24.80
CA THR A 366 -3.58 -1.92 25.40
C THR A 366 -5.06 -1.79 25.06
N LEU A 367 -5.35 -1.83 23.76
CA LEU A 367 -6.70 -1.81 23.26
C LEU A 367 -7.26 -3.18 23.61
N HIS A 368 -8.11 -3.19 24.62
CA HIS A 368 -8.94 -4.33 24.94
C HIS A 368 -9.85 -4.59 23.74
N ILE A 369 -9.39 -5.42 22.80
CA ILE A 369 -10.27 -6.07 21.82
C ILE A 369 -11.25 -6.90 22.64
N LEU A 370 -12.43 -6.38 22.97
CA LEU A 370 -13.60 -7.10 23.53
C LEU A 370 -13.30 -8.38 24.36
N GLY A 371 -12.41 -8.30 25.36
CA GLY A 371 -12.07 -9.44 26.24
C GLY A 371 -11.15 -10.51 25.66
N TRP A 372 -10.58 -10.31 24.46
CA TRP A 372 -9.56 -11.15 23.88
C TRP A 372 -8.19 -10.68 24.39
N PRO A 373 -7.42 -11.53 25.10
CA PRO A 373 -6.04 -11.17 25.41
C PRO A 373 -5.31 -10.93 24.10
N VAL A 374 -4.74 -9.73 23.93
CA VAL A 374 -3.72 -9.48 22.93
C VAL A 374 -2.55 -10.37 23.35
N GLU A 375 -2.50 -11.59 22.84
CA GLU A 375 -1.31 -12.41 22.93
C GLU A 375 -0.20 -11.57 22.30
N ASN A 376 0.81 -11.20 23.10
CA ASN A 376 2.06 -10.63 22.59
C ASN A 376 2.47 -11.41 21.33
N PRO A 377 3.09 -10.75 20.31
CA PRO A 377 3.58 -11.46 19.15
C PRO A 377 4.35 -12.69 19.64
N VAL A 378 3.79 -13.86 19.35
CA VAL A 378 4.36 -15.14 19.77
C VAL A 378 5.78 -15.15 19.22
N GLN A 379 6.79 -15.13 20.10
CA GLN A 379 8.14 -15.49 19.70
C GLN A 379 8.03 -16.93 19.20
N TYR A 380 8.04 -17.11 17.88
CA TYR A 380 8.07 -18.43 17.27
C TYR A 380 9.47 -19.00 17.50
N ASP A 381 9.60 -19.85 18.50
CA ASP A 381 10.74 -20.76 18.60
C ASP A 381 10.75 -21.66 17.36
N SER A 382 11.89 -21.66 16.67
CA SER A 382 12.15 -22.33 15.40
C SER A 382 12.17 -23.87 15.57
N ALA A 383 11.00 -24.48 15.75
CA ALA A 383 10.88 -25.95 15.76
C ALA A 383 10.52 -26.48 14.36
N PRO A 384 11.20 -27.53 13.85
CA PRO A 384 10.95 -28.10 12.53
C PRO A 384 9.60 -28.84 12.45
N PRO A 385 8.92 -28.82 11.29
CA PRO A 385 7.53 -29.31 11.16
C PRO A 385 7.45 -30.83 11.21
N GLN A 386 6.43 -31.33 11.93
CA GLN A 386 5.98 -32.72 11.91
C GLN A 386 4.94 -32.94 10.79
N PRO A 387 4.93 -34.09 10.11
CA PRO A 387 4.00 -34.37 9.00
C PRO A 387 2.60 -34.70 9.51
N VAL A 388 1.58 -34.03 8.96
CA VAL A 388 0.15 -34.37 9.18
C VAL A 388 -0.51 -34.82 7.88
N THR A 389 -1.25 -35.91 7.95
CA THR A 389 -1.97 -36.55 6.84
C THR A 389 -3.37 -35.93 6.68
N ALA A 390 -3.73 -35.50 5.48
CA ALA A 390 -5.02 -34.87 5.17
C ALA A 390 -6.15 -35.91 4.94
N PRO A 391 -7.39 -35.67 5.39
CA PRO A 391 -8.58 -36.38 4.93
C PRO A 391 -9.17 -35.73 3.69
N GLN A 392 -9.53 -36.54 2.69
CA GLN A 392 -10.25 -36.10 1.50
C GLN A 392 -11.75 -35.97 1.81
N ALA A 393 -12.33 -34.78 1.62
CA ALA A 393 -13.77 -34.56 1.57
C ALA A 393 -14.15 -34.08 0.17
N SER A 394 -15.07 -34.80 -0.47
CA SER A 394 -15.65 -34.50 -1.78
C SER A 394 -16.65 -33.35 -1.67
N LEU A 395 -16.35 -32.21 -2.31
CA LEU A 395 -17.33 -31.14 -2.55
C LEU A 395 -18.29 -31.55 -3.67
N GLY A 396 -19.59 -31.58 -3.36
CA GLY A 396 -20.66 -31.67 -4.35
C GLY A 396 -20.83 -30.33 -5.07
N SER A 397 -20.85 -30.39 -6.40
CA SER A 397 -21.11 -29.27 -7.31
C SER A 397 -22.59 -28.86 -7.26
N ALA A 398 -22.88 -27.63 -6.84
CA ALA A 398 -24.17 -27.00 -7.11
C ALA A 398 -24.23 -26.63 -8.61
N ALA A 399 -25.21 -27.18 -9.34
CA ALA A 399 -25.40 -26.95 -10.77
C ALA A 399 -26.40 -25.78 -11.00
N CYS A 400 -26.18 -24.98 -12.04
CA CYS A 400 -27.03 -23.82 -12.43
C CYS A 400 -28.52 -24.15 -12.61
N SER A 401 -28.85 -25.43 -12.81
CA SER A 401 -30.20 -25.95 -12.97
C SER A 401 -31.10 -25.74 -11.74
N ALA A 402 -30.55 -25.27 -10.61
CA ALA A 402 -31.31 -24.86 -9.44
C ALA A 402 -31.87 -23.42 -9.49
N HIS A 403 -31.42 -22.56 -10.43
CA HIS A 403 -31.92 -21.18 -10.55
C HIS A 403 -32.93 -21.02 -11.69
N PRO A 404 -34.20 -20.68 -11.41
CA PRO A 404 -35.27 -20.54 -12.42
C PRO A 404 -35.00 -19.50 -13.51
N HIS A 405 -34.10 -18.55 -13.23
CA HIS A 405 -33.81 -17.41 -14.09
C HIS A 405 -32.58 -17.60 -14.99
N CYS A 406 -31.86 -18.73 -14.89
CA CYS A 406 -30.70 -19.05 -15.73
C CYS A 406 -30.91 -20.33 -16.56
N PRO A 407 -32.01 -20.47 -17.34
CA PRO A 407 -32.38 -21.72 -18.01
C PRO A 407 -31.45 -22.17 -19.13
N ASP A 408 -30.62 -21.26 -19.68
CA ASP A 408 -29.78 -21.52 -20.86
C ASP A 408 -28.32 -21.88 -20.51
N LEU A 409 -27.99 -22.06 -19.24
CA LEU A 409 -26.62 -22.27 -18.76
C LEU A 409 -26.42 -23.67 -18.17
N ASP A 410 -26.51 -24.68 -19.01
CA ASP A 410 -26.18 -26.05 -18.63
C ASP A 410 -24.66 -26.30 -18.67
N GLY A 411 -24.10 -26.78 -17.55
CA GLY A 411 -22.73 -27.30 -17.48
C GLY A 411 -21.62 -26.31 -17.10
N MET A 412 -21.93 -25.06 -16.73
CA MET A 412 -20.95 -24.12 -16.16
C MET A 412 -21.20 -23.90 -14.66
N ALA A 413 -20.22 -23.37 -13.92
CA ALA A 413 -20.45 -22.92 -12.55
C ALA A 413 -21.15 -21.56 -12.58
N CYS A 414 -22.43 -21.49 -12.19
CA CYS A 414 -23.16 -20.23 -12.08
C CYS A 414 -23.21 -19.78 -10.64
N CYS A 415 -22.57 -18.63 -10.40
CA CYS A 415 -22.81 -17.74 -9.27
C CYS A 415 -22.20 -18.18 -7.92
N PRO A 416 -21.06 -17.58 -7.53
CA PRO A 416 -20.27 -16.63 -8.31
C PRO A 416 -19.63 -17.29 -9.55
N THR A 417 -19.32 -16.48 -10.58
CA THR A 417 -18.41 -16.93 -11.65
C THR A 417 -17.05 -17.32 -11.05
N ALA A 418 -16.18 -17.96 -11.84
CA ALA A 418 -14.80 -18.24 -11.43
C ALA A 418 -14.00 -16.97 -11.03
N SER A 419 -14.47 -15.78 -11.42
CA SER A 419 -13.92 -14.47 -11.07
C SER A 419 -14.63 -13.78 -9.89
N GLY A 420 -15.55 -14.44 -9.20
CA GLY A 420 -16.27 -13.86 -8.05
C GLY A 420 -17.46 -12.96 -8.41
N SER A 421 -17.80 -12.80 -9.69
CA SER A 421 -18.88 -11.91 -10.14
C SER A 421 -20.24 -12.65 -10.14
N MET A 422 -21.30 -11.99 -9.66
CA MET A 422 -22.67 -12.51 -9.76
C MET A 422 -23.29 -12.06 -11.08
N MET A 423 -23.74 -13.00 -11.90
CA MET A 423 -24.42 -12.66 -13.16
C MET A 423 -25.83 -12.12 -12.91
N PRO A 424 -26.39 -11.29 -13.81
CA PRO A 424 -27.70 -10.66 -13.63
C PRO A 424 -28.87 -11.62 -13.37
N CYS A 425 -28.80 -12.87 -13.86
CA CYS A 425 -29.83 -13.87 -13.62
C CYS A 425 -29.80 -14.49 -12.21
N CYS A 426 -28.81 -14.16 -11.38
CA CYS A 426 -28.61 -14.71 -10.04
C CYS A 426 -29.21 -13.83 -8.91
N TYR A 427 -30.01 -12.82 -9.26
CA TYR A 427 -30.74 -12.00 -8.30
C TYR A 427 -32.23 -12.39 -8.31
N ASP A 428 -32.82 -12.62 -7.15
CA ASP A 428 -34.21 -13.11 -6.96
C ASP A 428 -35.31 -12.07 -7.27
N THR A 429 -34.94 -10.89 -7.77
CA THR A 429 -35.89 -9.82 -8.13
C THR A 429 -35.52 -9.17 -9.46
N PRO A 430 -36.38 -9.25 -10.49
CA PRO A 430 -36.17 -8.49 -11.72
C PRO A 430 -36.29 -6.99 -11.40
N PRO A 431 -35.32 -6.14 -11.80
CA PRO A 431 -35.48 -4.70 -11.64
C PRO A 431 -36.68 -4.21 -12.46
N ALA A 432 -37.49 -3.34 -11.84
CA ALA A 432 -38.67 -2.77 -12.47
C ALA A 432 -38.32 -2.12 -13.82
N ALA A 433 -39.15 -2.37 -14.84
CA ALA A 433 -39.00 -1.79 -16.17
C ALA A 433 -38.95 -0.26 -16.10
N VAL A 434 -37.80 0.32 -16.45
CA VAL A 434 -37.60 1.76 -16.57
C VAL A 434 -38.11 2.20 -17.96
N PRO A 435 -38.95 3.26 -18.06
CA PRO A 435 -39.39 3.79 -19.35
C PRO A 435 -38.21 4.38 -20.14
N PRO A 436 -38.29 4.45 -21.48
CA PRO A 436 -37.17 4.85 -22.32
C PRO A 436 -36.80 6.31 -22.06
N LEU A 437 -35.62 6.51 -21.45
CA LEU A 437 -35.00 7.83 -21.31
C LEU A 437 -34.10 8.08 -22.52
N ALA A 438 -34.24 9.27 -23.08
CA ALA A 438 -33.55 9.73 -24.27
C ALA A 438 -32.01 9.65 -24.15
N ASP A 439 -31.38 9.38 -25.30
CA ASP A 439 -29.94 9.26 -25.52
C ASP A 439 -29.13 10.46 -24.98
N THR A 440 -28.56 10.32 -23.80
CA THR A 440 -27.28 10.94 -23.41
C THR A 440 -26.58 10.06 -22.38
N ALA A 441 -25.88 9.02 -22.86
CA ALA A 441 -24.88 8.31 -22.06
C ALA A 441 -23.56 9.11 -22.04
N PRO A 442 -22.83 9.21 -20.91
CA PRO A 442 -21.47 9.73 -20.90
C PRO A 442 -20.52 8.67 -21.46
N ALA A 443 -19.64 9.09 -22.36
CA ALA A 443 -18.64 8.24 -22.99
C ALA A 443 -17.71 7.59 -21.96
N GLU A 444 -17.50 6.28 -22.11
CA GLU A 444 -16.39 5.55 -21.50
C GLU A 444 -15.05 6.15 -21.96
N SER A 445 -14.20 6.54 -20.99
CA SER A 445 -12.77 6.88 -21.15
C SER A 445 -12.42 7.81 -22.33
N ALA A 446 -12.49 9.12 -22.10
CA ALA A 446 -12.04 10.13 -23.06
C ALA A 446 -10.50 10.14 -23.15
N LEU A 447 -9.95 9.78 -24.32
CA LEU A 447 -8.55 10.05 -24.67
C LEU A 447 -8.28 11.56 -24.56
N CYS A 448 -7.09 11.98 -24.09
CA CYS A 448 -6.79 13.41 -23.89
C CYS A 448 -6.99 14.26 -25.16
N SER A 449 -6.87 13.63 -26.34
CA SER A 449 -7.09 14.26 -27.64
C SER A 449 -8.52 14.78 -27.85
N SER A 450 -9.51 14.37 -27.05
CA SER A 450 -10.86 14.92 -27.09
C SER A 450 -11.03 16.20 -26.26
N HIS A 451 -10.06 16.56 -25.41
CA HIS A 451 -10.08 17.80 -24.64
C HIS A 451 -9.26 18.88 -25.35
N ALA A 452 -9.95 19.92 -25.86
CA ALA A 452 -9.32 21.04 -26.58
C ALA A 452 -8.21 21.75 -25.77
N ASN A 453 -8.25 21.62 -24.44
CA ASN A 453 -7.31 22.24 -23.51
C ASN A 453 -6.08 21.34 -23.17
N CYS A 454 -5.96 20.13 -23.72
CA CYS A 454 -4.85 19.20 -23.45
C CYS A 454 -4.00 18.87 -24.71
N PRO A 455 -3.42 19.88 -25.42
CA PRO A 455 -2.88 19.71 -26.78
C PRO A 455 -1.63 18.82 -26.93
N ASN A 456 -0.97 18.43 -25.84
CA ASN A 456 0.34 17.74 -25.87
C ASN A 456 0.31 16.28 -25.36
N MET A 457 -0.86 15.67 -25.17
CA MET A 457 -0.97 14.30 -24.66
C MET A 457 -1.72 13.41 -25.66
N SER A 458 -1.00 12.80 -26.59
CA SER A 458 -1.63 12.13 -27.73
C SER A 458 -2.00 10.66 -27.50
N GLN A 459 -1.62 10.02 -26.38
CA GLN A 459 -1.77 8.55 -26.22
C GLN A 459 -2.03 8.03 -24.79
N GLN A 460 -2.46 8.86 -23.84
CA GLN A 460 -2.81 8.40 -22.48
C GLN A 460 -4.30 8.63 -22.17
N VAL A 461 -4.81 7.92 -21.17
CA VAL A 461 -6.13 8.19 -20.56
C VAL A 461 -5.92 9.38 -19.61
N CYS A 462 -6.58 10.52 -19.87
CA CYS A 462 -6.34 11.75 -19.12
C CYS A 462 -7.45 12.15 -18.14
N CYS A 463 -8.67 11.64 -18.31
CA CYS A 463 -9.83 12.12 -17.55
C CYS A 463 -10.89 11.02 -17.36
N PRO A 464 -11.05 10.44 -16.16
CA PRO A 464 -10.06 10.45 -15.08
C PRO A 464 -8.81 9.65 -15.48
N ASP A 465 -7.67 9.92 -14.84
CA ASP A 465 -6.48 9.09 -14.95
C ASP A 465 -6.67 7.71 -14.27
N ALA A 466 -5.60 6.90 -14.25
CA ALA A 466 -5.62 5.56 -13.64
C ALA A 466 -5.91 5.56 -12.13
N TRP A 467 -5.90 6.73 -11.47
CA TRP A 467 -6.20 6.91 -10.06
C TRP A 467 -7.57 7.55 -9.81
N GLY A 468 -8.36 7.81 -10.86
CA GLY A 468 -9.69 8.41 -10.73
C GLY A 468 -9.68 9.94 -10.73
N ASP A 469 -8.53 10.59 -10.97
CA ASP A 469 -8.36 12.04 -10.86
C ASP A 469 -8.54 12.75 -12.23
N PHE A 470 -9.17 13.93 -12.22
CA PHE A 470 -9.28 14.80 -13.40
C PHE A 470 -8.13 15.80 -13.41
N MET A 471 -7.32 15.81 -14.47
CA MET A 471 -6.28 16.83 -14.63
C MET A 471 -6.88 18.25 -14.78
N PRO A 472 -6.13 19.32 -14.47
CA PRO A 472 -6.64 20.70 -14.59
C PRO A 472 -7.17 21.06 -16.00
N CYS A 473 -6.59 20.49 -17.06
CA CYS A 473 -7.08 20.71 -18.42
C CYS A 473 -8.40 19.98 -18.74
N CYS A 474 -8.86 19.06 -17.87
CA CYS A 474 -10.15 18.38 -17.96
C CYS A 474 -11.29 19.19 -17.34
N GLU A 475 -11.01 20.24 -16.55
CA GLU A 475 -12.05 21.05 -15.90
C GLU A 475 -12.71 22.02 -16.91
N PRO A 476 -14.06 22.08 -16.98
CA PRO A 476 -14.75 23.02 -17.85
C PRO A 476 -14.47 24.46 -17.41
N GLY A 477 -13.82 25.24 -18.28
CA GLY A 477 -13.49 26.64 -18.03
C GLY A 477 -12.00 26.93 -17.78
N PHE A 478 -11.13 25.92 -17.80
CA PHE A 478 -9.68 26.14 -17.75
C PHE A 478 -9.21 26.87 -19.02
N VAL A 479 -8.65 28.08 -18.86
CA VAL A 479 -7.98 28.84 -19.93
C VAL A 479 -6.50 28.85 -19.60
N PRO A 480 -5.64 28.19 -20.40
CA PRO A 480 -4.20 28.27 -20.18
C PRO A 480 -3.74 29.73 -20.32
N GLU A 481 -2.96 30.23 -19.36
CA GLU A 481 -2.36 31.56 -19.49
C GLU A 481 -1.51 31.61 -20.77
N PRO A 482 -1.57 32.72 -21.54
CA PRO A 482 -0.74 32.87 -22.72
C PRO A 482 0.73 32.83 -22.30
N THR A 483 1.44 31.81 -22.76
CA THR A 483 2.89 31.71 -22.61
C THR A 483 3.51 33.00 -23.14
N SER A 484 4.09 33.80 -22.26
CA SER A 484 4.88 34.96 -22.65
C SER A 484 6.06 34.44 -23.47
N VAL A 485 6.05 34.77 -24.76
CA VAL A 485 7.15 34.51 -25.67
C VAL A 485 8.35 35.30 -25.14
N ILE A 486 9.29 34.59 -24.53
CA ILE A 486 10.62 35.13 -24.25
C ILE A 486 11.29 35.31 -25.61
N ASN A 487 11.37 36.56 -26.02
CA ASN A 487 12.04 37.00 -27.24
C ASN A 487 13.55 36.79 -27.07
N PRO A 488 14.23 36.00 -27.92
CA PRO A 488 15.68 35.86 -27.86
C PRO A 488 16.30 36.97 -28.69
N PHE A 489 16.71 38.06 -28.02
CA PHE A 489 17.71 39.00 -28.53
C PHE A 489 18.69 39.35 -27.42
#